data_AF-I4YJU9-F1
#
_entry.id   AF-I4YJU9-F1
#
_cell.length_a   1.000
_cell.length_b   1.000
_cell.length_c   1.000
_cell.angle_alpha   90.00
_cell.angle_beta   90.00
_cell.angle_gamma   90.00
#
_symmetry.space_group_name_H-M   'P 1'
#
loop_
_entity.id
_entity.type
_entity.pdbx_description
1 polymer ?
#
loop_
_entity_poly.entity_id
_entity_poly.type
_entity_poly.pdbx_seq_one_letter_code
_entity_poly.pdbx_strand_id
1 'polypeptide(L)'
;AAAARAAMEEERQHSKNIMLAEQAEQREAEEERRRAYEEKKAAEAEANYDHEEAKALFKSMLMEYDINPLIPWDMALPTFVNDSRYTSLRNTEDRQDTFDEYCREKSMMAKKNAVTVDPVITYRELLRTEVTSTRTRFEDFKRDFKKDRRFFGYGRDDKEREKVFKSWLRELGEAKRKEAQKAEEAFKKLLRDTSEITTETDYKEV
;
A
#
# COMPACT_ATOMS: atom_id res chain seq x y z
N ALA A 1 -0.60 25.07 88.11
CA ALA A 1 0.37 24.84 87.02
C ALA A 1 0.02 23.63 86.14
N ALA A 2 -0.35 22.47 86.69
CA ALA A 2 -0.70 21.28 85.90
C ALA A 2 -2.00 21.40 85.07
N ALA A 3 -3.07 21.94 85.65
CA ALA A 3 -4.37 22.08 84.96
C ALA A 3 -4.33 23.01 83.72
N ALA A 4 -3.57 24.12 83.78
CA ALA A 4 -3.41 25.03 82.65
C ALA A 4 -2.60 24.42 81.50
N ARG A 5 -1.64 23.52 81.79
CA ARG A 5 -0.88 22.77 80.77
C ARG A 5 -1.73 21.69 80.11
N ALA A 6 -2.60 21.02 80.86
CA ALA A 6 -3.53 20.04 80.31
C ALA A 6 -4.56 20.69 79.38
N ALA A 7 -5.15 21.83 79.76
CA ALA A 7 -6.09 22.57 78.91
C ALA A 7 -5.47 23.05 77.59
N MET A 8 -4.23 23.54 77.62
CA MET A 8 -3.51 23.97 76.42
C MET A 8 -3.12 22.80 75.50
N GLU A 9 -2.84 21.61 76.06
CA GLU A 9 -2.58 20.40 75.26
C GLU A 9 -3.86 19.88 74.61
N GLU A 10 -4.99 19.86 75.32
CA GLU A 10 -6.31 19.50 74.77
C GLU A 10 -6.70 20.41 73.58
N GLU A 11 -6.49 21.73 73.70
CA GLU A 11 -6.77 22.69 72.62
C GLU A 11 -5.85 22.48 71.39
N ARG A 12 -4.59 22.12 71.63
CA ARG A 12 -3.63 21.75 70.58
C ARG A 12 -4.04 20.45 69.88
N GLN A 13 -4.48 19.45 70.62
CA GLN A 13 -4.98 18.19 70.06
C GLN A 13 -6.27 18.42 69.27
N HIS A 14 -7.18 19.25 69.76
CA HIS A 14 -8.40 19.63 69.05
C HIS A 14 -8.09 20.33 67.72
N SER A 15 -7.20 21.33 67.74
CA SER A 15 -6.75 22.04 66.53
C SER A 15 -6.07 21.11 65.53
N LYS A 16 -5.28 20.14 66.02
CA LYS A 16 -4.63 19.12 65.17
C LYS A 16 -5.65 18.19 64.52
N ASN A 17 -6.69 17.78 65.26
CA ASN A 17 -7.76 16.92 64.74
C ASN A 17 -8.60 17.64 63.68
N ILE A 18 -8.88 18.94 63.85
CA ILE A 18 -9.57 19.77 62.84
C ILE A 18 -8.76 19.84 61.55
N MET A 19 -7.46 20.16 61.63
CA MET A 19 -6.60 20.21 60.44
C MET A 19 -6.50 18.85 59.72
N LEU A 20 -6.46 17.75 60.48
CA LEU A 20 -6.44 16.40 59.90
C LEU A 20 -7.77 16.03 59.24
N ALA A 21 -8.90 16.42 59.84
CA ALA A 21 -10.22 16.23 59.25
C ALA A 21 -10.37 17.03 57.95
N GLU A 22 -9.94 18.29 57.94
CA GLU A 22 -9.97 19.15 56.76
C GLU A 22 -9.06 18.63 55.64
N GLN A 23 -7.86 18.11 55.97
CA GLN A 23 -7.00 17.45 54.98
C GLN A 23 -7.59 16.13 54.46
N ALA A 24 -8.28 15.36 55.30
CA ALA A 24 -8.95 14.14 54.87
C ALA A 24 -10.12 14.46 53.92
N GLU A 25 -10.91 15.48 54.24
CA GLU A 25 -12.01 15.98 53.39
C GLU A 25 -11.49 16.49 52.05
N GLN A 26 -10.39 17.26 52.03
CA GLN A 26 -9.76 17.71 50.78
C GLN A 26 -9.28 16.55 49.91
N ARG A 27 -8.69 15.50 50.51
CA ARG A 27 -8.27 14.29 49.77
C ARG A 27 -9.46 13.52 49.23
N GLU A 28 -10.52 13.38 50.02
CA GLU A 28 -11.74 12.71 49.59
C GLU A 28 -12.40 13.46 48.42
N ALA A 29 -12.49 14.79 48.50
CA ALA A 29 -12.99 15.63 47.42
C ALA A 29 -12.11 15.57 46.15
N GLU A 30 -10.78 15.51 46.29
CA GLU A 30 -9.88 15.34 45.16
C GLU A 30 -10.04 13.95 44.51
N GLU A 31 -10.17 12.89 45.31
CA GLU A 31 -10.44 11.55 44.80
C GLU A 31 -11.79 11.44 44.10
N GLU A 32 -12.83 12.07 44.63
CA GLU A 32 -14.15 12.11 44.01
C GLU A 32 -14.09 12.85 42.66
N ARG A 33 -13.41 14.00 42.60
CA ARG A 33 -13.19 14.72 41.33
C ARG A 33 -12.39 13.90 40.32
N ARG A 34 -11.39 13.14 40.78
CA ARG A 34 -10.60 12.25 39.92
C ARG A 34 -11.46 11.10 39.38
N ARG A 35 -12.27 10.45 40.22
CA ARG A 35 -13.21 9.40 39.80
C ARG A 35 -14.23 9.91 38.79
N ALA A 36 -14.83 11.07 39.05
CA ALA A 36 -15.77 11.70 38.12
C ALA A 36 -15.12 12.05 36.77
N TYR A 37 -13.86 12.49 36.78
CA TYR A 37 -13.10 12.73 35.55
C TYR A 37 -12.82 11.43 34.78
N GLU A 38 -12.40 10.36 35.47
CA GLU A 38 -12.15 9.05 34.86
C GLU A 38 -13.42 8.42 34.29
N GLU A 39 -14.54 8.51 35.00
CA GLU A 39 -15.85 8.04 34.53
C GLU A 39 -16.31 8.80 33.28
N LYS A 40 -16.22 10.13 33.30
CA LYS A 40 -16.54 10.96 32.12
C LYS A 40 -15.66 10.60 30.93
N LYS A 41 -14.35 10.40 31.17
CA LYS A 41 -13.40 10.02 30.13
C LYS A 41 -13.71 8.62 29.57
N ALA A 42 -14.09 7.67 30.42
CA ALA A 42 -14.50 6.33 30.01
C ALA A 42 -15.79 6.36 29.17
N ALA A 43 -16.79 7.14 29.58
CA ALA A 43 -18.03 7.32 28.82
C ALA A 43 -17.79 7.97 27.44
N GLU A 44 -16.88 8.94 27.35
CA GLU A 44 -16.46 9.55 26.08
C GLU A 44 -15.72 8.55 25.18
N ALA A 45 -14.85 7.71 25.75
CA ALA A 45 -14.16 6.67 25.00
C ALA A 45 -15.13 5.61 24.44
N GLU A 46 -16.11 5.18 25.23
CA GLU A 46 -17.14 4.22 24.81
C GLU A 46 -18.01 4.78 23.67
N ALA A 47 -18.43 6.05 23.78
CA ALA A 47 -19.20 6.71 22.71
C ALA A 47 -18.39 6.84 21.41
N ASN A 48 -17.08 7.11 21.51
CA ASN A 48 -16.20 7.14 20.33
C ASN A 48 -16.03 5.76 19.70
N TYR A 49 -15.94 4.70 20.52
CA TYR A 49 -15.83 3.33 20.05
C TYR A 49 -17.08 2.91 19.25
N ASP A 50 -18.28 3.17 19.78
CA ASP A 50 -19.55 2.92 19.08
C ASP A 50 -19.62 3.64 17.73
N HIS A 51 -19.10 4.87 17.65
CA HIS A 51 -19.01 5.63 16.40
C HIS A 51 -18.04 5.03 15.38
N GLU A 52 -16.88 4.57 15.82
CA GLU A 52 -15.93 3.88 14.93
C GLU A 52 -16.49 2.54 14.42
N GLU A 53 -17.20 1.79 15.26
CA GLU A 53 -17.89 0.57 14.84
C GLU A 53 -18.97 0.87 13.80
N ALA A 54 -19.78 1.91 14.00
CA ALA A 54 -20.78 2.36 13.04
C ALA A 54 -20.15 2.74 11.68
N LYS A 55 -19.01 3.43 11.69
CA LYS A 55 -18.23 3.73 10.48
C LYS A 55 -17.71 2.47 9.79
N ALA A 56 -17.18 1.52 10.55
CA ALA A 56 -16.66 0.26 10.02
C ALA A 56 -17.75 -0.56 9.33
N LEU A 57 -18.96 -0.63 9.92
CA LEU A 57 -20.13 -1.26 9.32
C LEU A 57 -20.58 -0.56 8.03
N PHE A 58 -20.53 0.78 8.01
CA PHE A 58 -20.84 1.55 6.81
C PHE A 58 -19.81 1.31 5.69
N LYS A 59 -18.51 1.34 6.01
CA LYS A 59 -17.44 1.06 5.04
C LYS A 59 -17.49 -0.38 4.51
N SER A 60 -17.82 -1.36 5.35
CA SER A 60 -17.94 -2.77 4.92
C SER A 60 -19.07 -2.94 3.91
N MET A 61 -20.20 -2.27 4.12
CA MET A 61 -21.29 -2.18 3.14
C MET A 61 -20.80 -1.58 1.82
N LEU A 62 -20.12 -0.42 1.83
CA LEU A 62 -19.58 0.20 0.61
C LEU A 62 -18.62 -0.74 -0.15
N MET A 63 -17.85 -1.56 0.58
CA MET A 63 -16.98 -2.56 0.00
C MET A 63 -17.75 -3.72 -0.64
N GLU A 64 -18.80 -4.21 -0.01
CA GLU A 64 -19.64 -5.30 -0.56
C GLU A 64 -20.40 -4.89 -1.83
N TYR A 65 -20.90 -3.66 -1.91
CA TYR A 65 -21.53 -3.13 -3.12
C TYR A 65 -20.53 -2.68 -4.21
N ASP A 66 -19.22 -2.86 -3.96
CA ASP A 66 -18.13 -2.44 -4.84
C ASP A 66 -18.27 -1.01 -5.38
N ILE A 67 -18.54 -0.06 -4.48
CA ILE A 67 -18.80 1.32 -4.91
C ILE A 67 -17.56 1.93 -5.56
N ASN A 68 -17.74 2.50 -6.76
CA ASN A 68 -16.66 3.13 -7.51
C ASN A 68 -16.28 4.49 -6.86
N PRO A 69 -15.01 4.67 -6.43
CA PRO A 69 -14.55 5.91 -5.79
C PRO A 69 -14.64 7.18 -6.62
N LEU A 70 -14.86 7.05 -7.94
CA LEU A 70 -14.96 8.17 -8.87
C LEU A 70 -16.40 8.68 -9.04
N ILE A 71 -17.39 7.96 -8.49
CA ILE A 71 -18.80 8.34 -8.59
C ILE A 71 -19.15 9.26 -7.41
N PRO A 72 -19.81 10.40 -7.66
CA PRO A 72 -20.24 11.29 -6.58
C PRO A 72 -21.32 10.63 -5.70
N TRP A 73 -21.37 11.04 -4.43
CA TRP A 73 -22.30 10.53 -3.42
C TRP A 73 -23.74 10.36 -3.94
N ASP A 74 -24.31 11.40 -4.55
CA ASP A 74 -25.72 11.41 -4.98
C ASP A 74 -26.05 10.32 -6.01
N MET A 75 -25.06 9.95 -6.84
CA MET A 75 -25.22 8.93 -7.87
C MET A 75 -24.98 7.52 -7.30
N ALA A 76 -24.13 7.40 -6.27
CA ALA A 76 -23.87 6.14 -5.60
C ALA A 76 -24.99 5.78 -4.60
N LEU A 77 -25.61 6.77 -3.95
CA LEU A 77 -26.57 6.59 -2.86
C LEU A 77 -27.70 5.59 -3.18
N PRO A 78 -28.38 5.63 -4.35
CA PRO A 78 -29.48 4.71 -4.64
C PRO A 78 -29.08 3.22 -4.62
N THR A 79 -27.79 2.90 -4.74
CA THR A 79 -27.30 1.52 -4.79
C THR A 79 -27.27 0.83 -3.42
N PHE A 80 -27.01 1.59 -2.35
CA PHE A 80 -26.83 1.04 -1.00
C PHE A 80 -27.81 1.63 0.04
N VAL A 81 -28.65 2.60 -0.32
CA VAL A 81 -29.61 3.25 0.61
C VAL A 81 -30.61 2.27 1.26
N ASN A 82 -30.92 1.16 0.57
CA ASN A 82 -31.86 0.16 1.06
C ASN A 82 -31.23 -0.85 2.04
N ASP A 83 -29.92 -0.80 2.26
CA ASP A 83 -29.23 -1.71 3.18
C ASP A 83 -29.47 -1.26 4.63
N SER A 84 -29.70 -2.22 5.54
CA SER A 84 -29.91 -1.92 6.96
C SER A 84 -28.71 -1.20 7.61
N ARG A 85 -27.50 -1.40 7.08
CA ARG A 85 -26.26 -0.76 7.58
C ARG A 85 -26.14 0.70 7.16
N TYR A 86 -26.95 1.16 6.20
CA TYR A 86 -27.01 2.59 5.83
C TYR A 86 -27.44 3.46 7.03
N THR A 87 -28.31 2.93 7.88
CA THR A 87 -28.80 3.61 9.08
C THR A 87 -27.89 3.49 10.31
N SER A 88 -26.76 2.76 10.23
CA SER A 88 -25.80 2.65 11.32
C SER A 88 -25.21 4.01 11.71
N LEU A 89 -24.96 4.87 10.72
CA LEU A 89 -24.63 6.27 10.94
C LEU A 89 -25.93 7.09 10.96
N ARG A 90 -26.17 7.83 12.05
CA ARG A 90 -27.41 8.59 12.23
C ARG A 90 -27.46 9.84 11.36
N ASN A 91 -26.34 10.55 11.25
CA ASN A 91 -26.25 11.84 10.57
C ASN A 91 -25.87 11.65 9.10
N THR A 92 -26.45 12.47 8.22
CA THR A 92 -26.11 12.44 6.79
C THR A 92 -24.68 12.94 6.52
N GLU A 93 -24.21 13.90 7.31
CA GLU A 93 -22.84 14.41 7.25
C GLU A 93 -21.82 13.30 7.53
N ASP A 94 -22.00 12.56 8.64
CA ASP A 94 -21.14 11.41 8.97
C ASP A 94 -21.12 10.34 7.87
N ARG A 95 -22.26 10.11 7.20
CA ARG A 95 -22.34 9.16 6.06
C ARG A 95 -21.52 9.64 4.86
N GLN A 96 -21.64 10.92 4.51
CA GLN A 96 -20.88 11.52 3.40
C GLN A 96 -19.39 11.55 3.70
N ASP A 97 -18.99 11.95 4.92
CA ASP A 97 -17.60 11.95 5.35
C ASP A 97 -16.99 10.55 5.31
N THR A 98 -17.72 9.55 5.82
CA THR A 98 -17.28 8.15 5.80
C THR A 98 -17.18 7.60 4.37
N PHE A 99 -18.08 8.02 3.48
CA PHE A 99 -18.02 7.67 2.06
C PHE A 99 -16.80 8.28 1.36
N ASP A 100 -16.53 9.56 1.61
CA ASP A 100 -15.36 10.26 1.06
C ASP A 100 -14.06 9.64 1.58
N GLU A 101 -14.02 9.28 2.86
CA GLU A 101 -12.91 8.56 3.48
C GLU A 101 -12.68 7.21 2.78
N TYR A 102 -13.75 6.41 2.60
CA TYR A 102 -13.68 5.15 1.87
C TYR A 102 -13.18 5.33 0.43
N CYS A 103 -13.68 6.34 -0.29
CA CYS A 103 -13.28 6.61 -1.67
C CYS A 103 -11.78 6.99 -1.75
N ARG A 104 -11.28 7.77 -0.79
CA ARG A 104 -9.85 8.10 -0.66
C ARG A 104 -9.02 6.86 -0.37
N GLU A 105 -9.43 6.04 0.59
CA GLU A 105 -8.75 4.81 0.97
C GLU A 105 -8.67 3.82 -0.19
N LYS A 106 -9.80 3.57 -0.89
CA LYS A 106 -9.86 2.67 -2.05
C LYS A 106 -8.99 3.17 -3.20
N SER A 107 -8.97 4.49 -3.45
CA SER A 107 -8.10 5.10 -4.45
C SER A 107 -6.61 4.99 -4.10
N MET A 108 -6.24 5.14 -2.83
CA MET A 108 -4.86 4.97 -2.36
C MET A 108 -4.45 3.50 -2.40
N MET A 109 -5.34 2.58 -2.03
CA MET A 109 -5.10 1.15 -2.08
C MET A 109 -4.92 0.69 -3.53
N ALA A 110 -5.72 1.21 -4.48
CA ALA A 110 -5.52 0.95 -5.90
C ALA A 110 -4.15 1.47 -6.41
N LYS A 111 -3.67 2.61 -5.91
CA LYS A 111 -2.32 3.13 -6.23
C LYS A 111 -1.19 2.27 -5.64
N LYS A 112 -1.39 1.72 -4.43
CA LYS A 112 -0.43 0.81 -3.77
C LYS A 112 -0.42 -0.58 -4.41
N ASN A 113 -1.59 -1.10 -4.76
CA ASN A 113 -1.79 -2.40 -5.40
C ASN A 113 -1.57 -2.37 -6.91
N ALA A 114 -1.48 -1.18 -7.52
CA ALA A 114 -0.92 -1.06 -8.85
C ALA A 114 0.54 -1.52 -8.75
N VAL A 115 0.74 -2.81 -9.03
CA VAL A 115 2.04 -3.46 -9.04
C VAL A 115 2.95 -2.54 -9.83
N THR A 116 3.84 -1.84 -9.12
CA THR A 116 4.89 -1.06 -9.75
C THR A 116 5.85 -2.11 -10.28
N VAL A 117 5.53 -2.64 -11.47
CA VAL A 117 6.43 -3.53 -12.19
C VAL A 117 7.76 -2.81 -12.23
N ASP A 118 8.79 -3.46 -11.69
CA ASP A 118 10.11 -2.87 -11.55
C ASP A 118 10.47 -2.19 -12.89
N PRO A 119 10.82 -0.89 -12.88
CA PRO A 119 11.20 -0.17 -14.08
C PRO A 119 12.22 -0.93 -14.93
N VAL A 120 13.13 -1.68 -14.29
CA VAL A 120 14.11 -2.54 -14.96
C VAL A 120 13.41 -3.60 -15.82
N ILE A 121 12.40 -4.28 -15.27
CA ILE A 121 11.65 -5.33 -15.98
C ILE A 121 10.88 -4.70 -17.14
N THR A 122 10.20 -3.57 -16.91
CA THR A 122 9.41 -2.91 -17.97
C THR A 122 10.26 -2.42 -19.13
N TYR A 123 11.47 -1.91 -18.86
CA TYR A 123 12.39 -1.46 -19.89
C TYR A 123 13.01 -2.64 -20.65
N ARG A 124 13.37 -3.73 -19.95
CA ARG A 124 13.84 -4.96 -20.62
C ARG A 124 12.77 -5.57 -21.50
N GLU A 125 11.50 -5.54 -21.10
CA GLU A 125 10.41 -6.02 -21.95
C GLU A 125 10.25 -5.15 -23.21
N LEU A 126 10.34 -3.83 -23.08
CA LEU A 126 10.35 -2.93 -24.24
C LEU A 126 11.50 -3.24 -25.21
N LEU A 127 12.71 -3.49 -24.67
CA LEU A 127 13.86 -3.89 -25.49
C LEU A 127 13.61 -5.24 -26.18
N ARG A 128 12.99 -6.19 -25.48
CA ARG A 128 12.68 -7.53 -26.02
C ARG A 128 11.68 -7.47 -27.18
N THR A 129 10.64 -6.64 -27.07
CA THR A 129 9.60 -6.56 -28.09
C THR A 129 10.04 -5.75 -29.31
N GLU A 130 10.73 -4.63 -29.10
CA GLU A 130 11.00 -3.66 -30.17
C GLU A 130 12.41 -3.82 -30.77
N VAL A 131 13.41 -4.21 -29.97
CA VAL A 131 14.82 -4.27 -30.40
C VAL A 131 15.18 -5.70 -30.80
N THR A 132 14.62 -6.14 -31.93
CA THR A 132 14.83 -7.49 -32.51
C THR A 132 16.06 -7.59 -33.42
N SER A 133 16.60 -6.44 -33.86
CA SER A 133 17.78 -6.34 -34.71
C SER A 133 19.02 -5.89 -33.94
N THR A 134 20.16 -6.51 -34.23
CA THR A 134 21.46 -6.09 -33.66
C THR A 134 22.01 -4.80 -34.30
N ARG A 135 21.40 -4.33 -35.40
CA ARG A 135 21.79 -3.09 -36.10
C ARG A 135 21.06 -1.84 -35.60
N THR A 136 20.11 -2.00 -34.69
CA THR A 136 19.30 -0.90 -34.16
C THR A 136 20.19 0.09 -33.39
N ARG A 137 20.11 1.39 -33.71
CA ARG A 137 20.86 2.43 -33.00
C ARG A 137 20.03 2.97 -31.84
N PHE A 138 20.72 3.37 -30.77
CA PHE A 138 20.06 3.91 -29.59
C PHE A 138 19.27 5.20 -29.89
N GLU A 139 19.80 6.08 -30.75
CA GLU A 139 19.13 7.33 -31.13
C GLU A 139 17.80 7.10 -31.86
N ASP A 140 17.76 6.11 -32.76
CA ASP A 140 16.54 5.74 -33.48
C ASP A 140 15.50 5.15 -32.50
N PHE A 141 15.94 4.22 -31.65
CA PHE A 141 15.10 3.66 -30.59
C PHE A 141 14.55 4.74 -29.65
N LYS A 142 15.41 5.64 -29.18
CA LYS A 142 15.02 6.76 -28.31
C LYS A 142 14.01 7.67 -29.01
N ARG A 143 14.23 8.04 -30.27
CA ARG A 143 13.31 8.90 -31.03
C ARG A 143 11.90 8.30 -31.06
N ASP A 144 11.82 7.00 -31.30
CA ASP A 144 10.56 6.30 -31.51
C ASP A 144 9.83 6.00 -30.18
N PHE A 145 10.58 5.74 -29.09
CA PHE A 145 10.01 5.35 -27.79
C PHE A 145 10.10 6.41 -26.67
N LYS A 146 10.56 7.65 -26.94
CA LYS A 146 10.71 8.71 -25.92
C LYS A 146 9.44 9.04 -25.12
N LYS A 147 8.26 8.77 -25.67
CA LYS A 147 6.95 9.00 -25.02
C LYS A 147 6.41 7.75 -24.30
N ASP A 148 7.02 6.59 -24.47
CA ASP A 148 6.58 5.35 -23.84
C ASP A 148 6.94 5.36 -22.35
N ARG A 149 5.97 5.04 -21.49
CA ARG A 149 6.15 4.95 -20.04
C ARG A 149 7.20 3.92 -19.62
N ARG A 150 7.37 2.85 -20.38
CA ARG A 150 8.42 1.84 -20.18
C ARG A 150 9.82 2.40 -20.46
N PHE A 151 9.93 3.38 -21.37
CA PHE A 151 11.20 4.04 -21.69
C PHE A 151 11.55 5.13 -20.68
N PHE A 152 10.65 6.10 -20.44
CA PHE A 152 10.94 7.21 -19.53
C PHE A 152 10.88 6.81 -18.05
N GLY A 153 10.18 5.72 -17.72
CA GLY A 153 10.10 5.20 -16.36
C GLY A 153 11.39 4.54 -15.85
N TYR A 154 12.32 4.20 -16.75
CA TYR A 154 13.58 3.55 -16.42
C TYR A 154 14.78 4.51 -16.48
N GLY A 155 15.63 4.45 -15.45
CA GLY A 155 16.86 5.23 -15.35
C GLY A 155 16.62 6.72 -15.12
N ARG A 156 17.58 7.39 -14.48
CA ARG A 156 17.53 8.85 -14.28
C ARG A 156 17.91 9.59 -15.56
N ASP A 157 18.87 9.05 -16.29
CA ASP A 157 19.50 9.66 -17.47
C ASP A 157 19.54 8.70 -18.66
N ASP A 158 19.65 9.26 -19.87
CA ASP A 158 19.78 8.49 -21.11
C ASP A 158 21.03 7.60 -21.14
N LYS A 159 22.06 7.94 -20.36
CA LYS A 159 23.29 7.14 -20.24
C LYS A 159 23.03 5.76 -19.63
N GLU A 160 22.14 5.68 -18.64
CA GLU A 160 21.77 4.40 -18.01
C GLU A 160 20.92 3.56 -18.96
N ARG A 161 19.97 4.22 -19.65
CA ARG A 161 19.13 3.60 -20.68
C ARG A 161 19.97 3.02 -21.81
N GLU A 162 20.96 3.78 -22.29
CA GLU A 162 21.87 3.36 -23.36
C GLU A 162 22.79 2.22 -22.91
N LYS A 163 23.25 2.23 -21.64
CA LYS A 163 24.07 1.13 -21.10
C LYS A 163 23.32 -0.19 -21.17
N VAL A 164 22.06 -0.22 -20.74
CA VAL A 164 21.22 -1.43 -20.80
C VAL A 164 20.81 -1.79 -22.22
N PHE A 165 20.58 -0.80 -23.08
CA PHE A 165 20.36 -1.04 -24.51
C PHE A 165 21.58 -1.73 -25.16
N LYS A 166 22.79 -1.26 -24.88
CA LYS A 166 24.03 -1.87 -25.39
C LYS A 166 24.27 -3.28 -24.84
N SER A 167 23.95 -3.53 -23.56
CA SER A 167 24.02 -4.89 -23.01
C SER A 167 23.00 -5.81 -23.68
N TRP A 168 21.77 -5.33 -23.91
CA TRP A 168 20.74 -6.07 -24.64
C TRP A 168 21.18 -6.43 -26.06
N LEU A 169 21.80 -5.52 -26.82
CA LEU A 169 22.32 -5.84 -28.16
C LEU A 169 23.41 -6.92 -28.15
N ARG A 170 24.25 -6.94 -27.10
CA ARG A 170 25.25 -8.01 -26.91
C ARG A 170 24.57 -9.35 -26.60
N GLU A 171 23.63 -9.35 -25.65
CA GLU A 171 22.82 -10.53 -25.30
C GLU A 171 22.07 -11.08 -26.53
N LEU A 172 21.45 -10.21 -27.32
CA LEU A 172 20.75 -10.57 -28.56
C LEU A 172 21.69 -11.17 -29.61
N GLY A 173 22.88 -10.58 -29.79
CA GLY A 173 23.89 -11.10 -30.71
C GLY A 173 24.43 -12.47 -30.29
N GLU A 174 24.66 -12.66 -28.99
CA GLU A 174 25.09 -13.94 -28.42
C GLU A 174 23.99 -15.00 -28.52
N ALA A 175 22.73 -14.63 -28.26
CA ALA A 175 21.58 -15.52 -28.41
C ALA A 175 21.46 -16.02 -29.86
N LYS A 176 21.52 -15.13 -30.85
CA LYS A 176 21.49 -15.50 -32.27
C LYS A 176 22.69 -16.38 -32.66
N ARG A 177 23.88 -16.12 -32.13
CA ARG A 177 25.06 -16.96 -32.38
C ARG A 177 24.89 -18.37 -31.80
N LYS A 178 24.40 -18.47 -30.56
CA LYS A 178 24.14 -19.76 -29.91
C LYS A 178 23.06 -20.54 -30.65
N GLU A 179 22.02 -19.87 -31.12
CA GLU A 179 20.97 -20.48 -31.94
C GLU A 179 21.52 -21.02 -33.25
N ALA A 180 22.37 -20.25 -33.95
CA ALA A 180 23.05 -20.72 -35.15
C ALA A 180 23.96 -21.93 -34.89
N GLN A 181 24.77 -21.89 -33.82
CA GLN A 181 25.61 -23.03 -33.43
C GLN A 181 24.78 -24.27 -33.09
N LYS A 182 23.68 -24.11 -32.35
CA LYS A 182 22.77 -25.19 -32.03
C LYS A 182 22.12 -25.76 -33.29
N ALA A 183 21.73 -24.92 -34.25
CA ALA A 183 21.18 -25.35 -35.52
C ALA A 183 22.22 -26.12 -36.34
N GLU A 184 23.47 -25.66 -36.38
CA GLU A 184 24.59 -26.38 -37.01
C GLU A 184 24.85 -27.73 -36.35
N GLU A 185 24.86 -27.80 -35.03
CA GLU A 185 25.04 -29.06 -34.29
C GLU A 185 23.88 -30.03 -34.52
N ALA A 186 22.64 -29.53 -34.50
CA ALA A 186 21.45 -30.31 -34.80
C ALA A 186 21.49 -30.85 -36.24
N PHE A 187 21.91 -30.02 -37.20
CA PHE A 187 22.08 -30.41 -38.60
C PHE A 187 23.19 -31.46 -38.75
N LYS A 188 24.36 -31.27 -38.12
CA LYS A 188 25.45 -32.26 -38.10
C LYS A 188 25.02 -33.58 -37.44
N LYS A 189 24.19 -33.53 -36.40
CA LYS A 189 23.60 -34.72 -35.78
C LYS A 189 22.69 -35.45 -36.78
N LEU A 190 21.79 -34.72 -37.44
CA LEU A 190 20.90 -35.29 -38.47
C LEU A 190 21.70 -35.98 -39.58
N LEU A 191 22.76 -35.33 -40.09
CA LEU A 191 23.62 -35.92 -41.11
C LEU A 191 24.31 -37.21 -40.65
N ARG A 192 24.73 -37.29 -39.37
CA ARG A 192 25.34 -38.50 -38.81
C ARG A 192 24.34 -39.64 -38.62
N ASP A 193 23.10 -39.30 -38.28
CA ASP A 193 22.04 -40.29 -38.07
C ASP A 193 21.48 -40.84 -39.40
N THR A 194 21.72 -40.15 -40.52
CA THR A 194 21.26 -40.54 -41.87
C THR A 194 22.31 -41.44 -42.54
N SER A 195 22.11 -42.76 -42.45
CA SER A 195 23.08 -43.80 -42.86
C SER A 195 23.35 -43.92 -44.37
N GLU A 196 22.60 -43.20 -45.21
CA GLU A 196 22.73 -43.22 -46.68
C GLU A 196 23.72 -42.16 -47.20
N ILE A 197 24.15 -41.23 -46.34
CA ILE A 197 25.07 -40.15 -46.70
C ILE A 197 26.52 -40.63 -46.52
N THR A 198 27.23 -40.76 -47.63
CA THR A 198 28.66 -41.07 -47.69
C THR A 198 29.45 -39.87 -48.20
N THR A 199 30.79 -39.96 -48.21
CA THR A 199 31.66 -38.88 -48.70
C THR A 199 31.53 -38.61 -50.21
N GLU A 200 30.83 -39.49 -50.93
CA GLU A 200 30.61 -39.40 -52.39
C GLU A 200 29.21 -38.90 -52.76
N THR A 201 28.30 -38.78 -51.79
CA THR A 201 26.91 -38.33 -52.03
C THR A 201 26.86 -36.83 -52.29
N ASP A 202 26.24 -36.41 -53.40
CA ASP A 202 26.03 -34.99 -53.69
C ASP A 202 24.90 -34.44 -52.80
N TYR A 203 25.06 -33.20 -52.33
CA TYR A 203 24.06 -32.53 -51.49
C TYR A 203 22.72 -32.29 -52.21
N LYS A 204 22.69 -32.45 -53.54
CA LYS A 204 21.46 -32.38 -54.35
C LYS A 204 20.67 -33.69 -54.38
N GLU A 205 21.29 -34.79 -53.97
CA GLU A 205 20.72 -36.13 -53.98
C GLU A 205 20.26 -36.59 -52.58
N VAL A 206 20.55 -35.78 -51.56
CA VAL A 206 20.13 -35.90 -50.16
C VAL A 206 18.97 -34.95 -49.87
#